data_AF-A0A914GYK3-F1
#
_entry.id   AF-A0A914GYK3-F1
#
_cell.length_a   1.000
_cell.length_b   1.000
_cell.length_c   1.000
_cell.angle_alpha   90.00
_cell.angle_beta   90.00
_cell.angle_gamma   90.00
#
_symmetry.space_group_name_H-M   'P 1'
#
loop_
_entity.id
_entity.type
_entity.pdbx_description
1 polymer ?
#
loop_
_entity_poly.entity_id
_entity_poly.type
_entity_poly.pdbx_seq_one_letter_code
_entity_poly.pdbx_strand_id
1 'polypeptide(L)'
;MTMRQTAFTAITGEPLPVNGEVNEFLSVLHDGTVLCKLANALAPNSVKKINNSTLPFKQMENISFFLAFAEKFVNKSELFQTVDLFERQDPNSVLICLAALARKSERVFGKSGLGPKEAEGAKKEWTSEQLRAGEAIIGLQMGSNKGANQSGMIMGNTRHM
;
A
#
# COMPACT_ATOMS: atom_id res chain seq x y z
N MET A 1 -5.76 -14.40 10.49
CA MET A 1 -6.74 -13.97 9.45
C MET A 1 -7.97 -13.33 10.09
N THR A 2 -8.45 -13.87 11.22
CA THR A 2 -9.66 -13.45 11.95
C THR A 2 -9.68 -12.00 12.44
N MET A 3 -8.56 -11.44 12.94
CA MET A 3 -8.53 -10.04 13.43
C MET A 3 -8.75 -8.98 12.34
N ARG A 4 -8.32 -9.23 11.10
CA ARG A 4 -8.49 -8.28 9.97
C ARG A 4 -9.93 -8.24 9.46
N GLN A 5 -10.65 -9.37 9.54
CA GLN A 5 -12.06 -9.46 9.15
C GLN A 5 -12.99 -8.76 10.15
N THR A 6 -12.73 -8.87 11.46
CA THR A 6 -13.47 -8.13 12.49
C THR A 6 -13.41 -6.62 12.28
N ALA A 7 -12.27 -6.08 11.83
CA ALA A 7 -12.13 -4.65 11.60
C ALA A 7 -13.01 -4.17 10.43
N PHE A 8 -13.07 -4.90 9.32
CA PHE A 8 -13.91 -4.51 8.18
C PHE A 8 -15.41 -4.58 8.54
N THR A 9 -15.87 -5.68 9.14
CA THR A 9 -17.27 -5.83 9.56
C THR A 9 -17.65 -4.83 10.67
N ALA A 10 -16.73 -4.49 11.58
CA ALA A 10 -16.96 -3.43 12.57
C ALA A 10 -17.03 -2.02 11.95
N ILE A 11 -16.46 -1.82 10.76
CA ILE A 11 -16.40 -0.52 10.07
C ILE A 11 -17.57 -0.35 9.09
N THR A 12 -17.97 -1.41 8.37
CA THR A 12 -19.03 -1.34 7.34
C THR A 12 -20.40 -1.84 7.82
N GLY A 13 -20.45 -2.59 8.92
CA GLY A 13 -21.68 -3.14 9.49
C GLY A 13 -22.25 -4.35 8.74
N GLU A 14 -21.59 -4.82 7.68
CA GLU A 14 -22.01 -5.98 6.89
C GLU A 14 -20.95 -7.09 6.93
N PRO A 15 -21.37 -8.36 7.08
CA PRO A 15 -20.44 -9.49 7.02
C PRO A 15 -19.90 -9.63 5.60
N LEU A 16 -18.57 -9.59 5.44
CA LEU A 16 -17.98 -9.99 4.17
C LEU A 16 -18.10 -11.52 4.01
N PRO A 17 -18.34 -12.01 2.80
CA PRO A 17 -18.44 -13.44 2.54
C PRO A 17 -17.13 -14.15 2.93
N VAL A 18 -17.29 -15.19 3.74
CA VAL A 18 -16.22 -15.82 4.54
C VAL A 18 -15.42 -16.86 3.74
N ASN A 19 -15.89 -17.18 2.54
CA ASN A 19 -15.45 -18.32 1.74
C ASN A 19 -14.17 -18.04 0.94
N GLY A 20 -13.73 -16.78 0.89
CA GLY A 20 -12.54 -16.35 0.12
C GLY A 20 -12.77 -16.28 -1.39
N GLU A 21 -14.01 -16.44 -1.86
CA GLU A 21 -14.33 -16.37 -3.28
C GLU A 21 -14.45 -14.91 -3.77
N VAL A 22 -13.67 -14.60 -4.81
CA VAL A 22 -13.63 -13.26 -5.42
C VAL A 22 -14.99 -12.84 -5.97
N ASN A 23 -15.77 -13.76 -6.53
CA ASN A 23 -17.07 -13.45 -7.11
C ASN A 23 -18.10 -13.00 -6.06
N GLU A 24 -18.09 -13.62 -4.88
CA GLU A 24 -18.97 -13.27 -3.79
C GLU A 24 -18.59 -11.87 -3.25
N PHE A 25 -17.29 -11.62 -3.10
CA PHE A 25 -16.76 -10.31 -2.74
C PHE A 25 -17.19 -9.20 -3.72
N LEU A 26 -17.06 -9.43 -5.03
CA LEU A 26 -17.49 -8.48 -6.05
C LEU A 26 -19.00 -8.24 -6.02
N SER A 27 -19.80 -9.29 -5.77
CA SER A 27 -21.26 -9.16 -5.72
C SER A 27 -21.73 -8.23 -4.60
N VAL A 28 -21.05 -8.26 -3.45
CA VAL A 28 -21.34 -7.39 -2.29
C VAL A 28 -20.94 -5.94 -2.56
N LEU A 29 -19.88 -5.71 -3.33
CA LEU A 29 -19.41 -4.35 -3.65
C LEU A 29 -20.08 -3.74 -4.88
N HIS A 30 -20.74 -4.56 -5.71
CA HIS A 30 -21.25 -4.20 -7.03
C HIS A 30 -22.20 -2.98 -7.03
N ASP A 31 -23.04 -2.83 -6.00
CA ASP A 31 -24.00 -1.73 -5.90
C ASP A 31 -23.39 -0.40 -5.40
N GLY A 32 -22.12 -0.44 -4.98
CA GLY A 32 -21.37 0.67 -4.42
C GLY A 32 -21.83 1.13 -3.02
N THR A 33 -22.84 0.51 -2.41
CA THR A 33 -23.39 0.96 -1.12
C THR A 33 -22.41 0.68 0.02
N VAL A 34 -21.83 -0.52 0.05
CA VAL A 34 -20.79 -0.93 1.02
C VAL A 34 -19.56 -0.05 0.90
N LEU A 35 -19.16 0.31 -0.32
CA LEU A 35 -18.05 1.23 -0.57
C LEU A 35 -18.31 2.62 0.02
N CYS A 36 -19.52 3.16 -0.17
CA CYS A 36 -19.90 4.44 0.42
C CYS A 36 -19.94 4.39 1.95
N LYS A 37 -20.42 3.29 2.54
CA LYS A 37 -20.40 3.06 3.99
C LYS A 37 -18.96 3.01 4.51
N LEU A 38 -18.06 2.32 3.80
CA LEU A 38 -16.63 2.27 4.12
C LEU A 38 -16.02 3.68 4.11
N ALA A 39 -16.30 4.50 3.09
CA ALA A 39 -15.82 5.88 3.03
C ALA A 39 -16.30 6.71 4.22
N ASN A 40 -17.60 6.63 4.55
CA ASN A 40 -18.18 7.32 5.71
C ASN A 40 -17.63 6.83 7.05
N ALA A 41 -17.28 5.56 7.14
CA ALA A 41 -16.67 5.00 8.33
C ALA A 41 -15.20 5.44 8.47
N LEU A 42 -14.46 5.64 7.39
CA LEU A 42 -13.10 6.17 7.43
C LEU A 42 -13.09 7.67 7.73
N ALA A 43 -13.93 8.44 7.04
CA ALA A 43 -14.10 9.85 7.31
C ALA A 43 -15.61 10.20 7.34
N PRO A 44 -16.12 10.69 8.48
CA PRO A 44 -17.55 10.97 8.62
C PRO A 44 -18.02 12.01 7.60
N ASN A 45 -19.23 11.81 7.06
CA ASN A 45 -19.85 12.68 6.05
C ASN A 45 -19.10 12.79 4.71
N SER A 46 -18.25 11.80 4.36
CA SER A 46 -17.57 11.76 3.05
C SER A 46 -18.55 11.56 1.89
N VAL A 47 -19.55 10.69 2.06
CA VAL A 47 -20.62 10.45 1.10
C VAL A 47 -21.95 10.84 1.74
N LYS A 48 -22.52 11.97 1.28
CA LYS A 48 -23.74 12.56 1.86
C LYS A 48 -25.01 11.75 1.59
N LYS A 49 -25.10 11.13 0.42
CA LYS A 49 -26.29 10.39 -0.03
C LYS A 49 -25.84 9.09 -0.69
N ILE A 50 -26.26 7.98 -0.11
CA ILE A 50 -26.08 6.64 -0.67
C ILE A 50 -27.38 6.25 -1.36
N ASN A 51 -27.32 5.87 -2.63
CA ASN A 51 -28.49 5.42 -3.37
C ASN A 51 -28.71 3.92 -3.12
N ASN A 52 -29.92 3.50 -2.78
CA ASN A 52 -30.29 2.08 -2.59
C ASN A 52 -31.12 1.52 -3.75
N SER A 53 -31.20 2.25 -4.87
CA SER A 53 -31.97 1.82 -6.05
C SER A 53 -31.22 0.73 -6.82
N THR A 54 -31.97 -0.22 -7.38
CA THR A 54 -31.46 -1.29 -8.24
C THR A 54 -31.10 -0.82 -9.66
N LEU A 55 -31.33 0.45 -9.96
CA LEU A 55 -31.06 1.03 -11.27
C LEU A 55 -29.54 1.13 -11.52
N PRO A 56 -29.01 0.63 -12.65
CA PRO A 56 -27.56 0.59 -12.94
C PRO A 56 -26.86 1.94 -12.75
N PHE A 57 -27.45 3.02 -13.25
CA PHE A 57 -26.86 4.36 -13.15
C PHE A 57 -26.74 4.85 -11.69
N LYS A 58 -27.62 4.40 -10.79
CA LYS A 58 -27.55 4.74 -9.35
C LYS A 58 -26.46 3.96 -8.63
N GLN A 59 -26.24 2.70 -9.02
CA GLN A 59 -25.13 1.89 -8.50
C GLN A 59 -23.78 2.46 -8.98
N MET A 60 -23.67 2.81 -10.26
CA MET A 60 -22.49 3.48 -10.81
C MET A 60 -22.21 4.84 -10.15
N GLU A 61 -23.24 5.60 -9.81
CA GLU A 61 -23.13 6.87 -9.08
C GLU A 61 -22.55 6.65 -7.66
N ASN A 62 -22.98 5.61 -6.94
CA ASN A 62 -22.40 5.26 -5.64
C ASN A 62 -20.90 4.91 -5.76
N ILE A 63 -20.53 4.12 -6.77
CA ILE A 63 -19.12 3.78 -7.02
C ILE A 63 -18.31 5.05 -7.29
N SER A 64 -18.85 5.98 -8.09
CA SER A 64 -18.21 7.27 -8.36
C SER A 64 -18.02 8.11 -7.09
N PHE A 65 -18.99 8.13 -6.17
CA PHE A 65 -18.84 8.81 -4.88
C PHE A 65 -17.70 8.24 -4.04
N PHE A 66 -17.54 6.92 -4.02
CA PHE A 66 -16.41 6.28 -3.36
C PHE A 66 -15.08 6.66 -4.03
N LEU A 67 -15.00 6.62 -5.36
CA LEU A 67 -13.78 6.98 -6.10
C LEU A 67 -13.36 8.44 -5.86
N ALA A 68 -14.32 9.37 -5.81
CA ALA A 68 -14.05 10.78 -5.48
C ALA A 68 -13.53 10.97 -4.04
N PHE A 69 -13.93 10.10 -3.12
CA PHE A 69 -13.33 10.04 -1.77
C PHE A 69 -11.93 9.44 -1.82
N ALA A 70 -11.76 8.29 -2.49
CA ALA A 70 -10.50 7.56 -2.56
C ALA A 70 -9.38 8.35 -3.24
N GLU A 71 -9.68 9.16 -4.26
CA GLU A 71 -8.70 10.00 -4.98
C GLU A 71 -7.94 10.98 -4.05
N LYS A 72 -8.55 11.37 -2.93
CA LYS A 72 -7.90 12.27 -1.95
C LYS A 72 -6.80 11.57 -1.15
N PHE A 73 -6.81 10.24 -1.09
CA PHE A 73 -5.94 9.46 -0.23
C PHE A 73 -5.10 8.45 -0.99
N VAL A 74 -5.54 7.95 -2.14
CA VAL A 74 -4.92 6.88 -2.92
C VAL A 74 -4.34 7.45 -4.21
N ASN A 75 -3.21 6.89 -4.67
CA ASN A 75 -2.59 7.34 -5.91
C ASN A 75 -3.46 6.96 -7.11
N LYS A 76 -3.46 7.78 -8.17
CA LYS A 76 -4.25 7.52 -9.38
C LYS A 76 -3.96 6.17 -10.05
N SER A 77 -2.73 5.66 -9.92
CA SER A 77 -2.33 4.35 -10.42
C SER A 77 -2.95 3.17 -9.66
N GLU A 78 -3.47 3.41 -8.46
CA GLU A 78 -4.11 2.40 -7.60
C GLU A 78 -5.63 2.60 -7.52
N LEU A 79 -6.19 3.60 -8.22
CA LEU A 79 -7.64 3.77 -8.35
C LEU A 79 -8.18 2.86 -9.45
N PHE A 80 -9.33 2.25 -9.19
CA PHE A 80 -10.08 1.50 -10.20
C PHE A 80 -11.09 2.40 -10.91
N GLN A 81 -11.60 1.94 -12.04
CA GLN A 81 -12.68 2.59 -12.79
C GLN A 81 -14.03 1.91 -12.52
N THR A 82 -15.14 2.64 -12.67
CA THR A 82 -16.48 2.08 -12.41
C THR A 82 -16.75 0.77 -13.16
N VAL A 83 -16.24 0.64 -14.39
CA VAL A 83 -16.34 -0.57 -15.22
C VAL A 83 -15.63 -1.79 -14.63
N ASP A 84 -14.52 -1.56 -13.92
CA ASP A 84 -13.70 -2.63 -13.32
C ASP A 84 -14.50 -3.42 -12.27
N LEU A 85 -15.36 -2.73 -11.54
CA LEU A 85 -16.22 -3.32 -10.52
C LEU A 85 -17.60 -3.70 -11.09
N PHE A 86 -18.26 -2.79 -11.80
CA PHE A 86 -19.64 -2.97 -12.25
C PHE A 86 -19.74 -4.03 -13.36
N GLU A 87 -18.86 -3.98 -14.36
CA GLU A 87 -18.81 -4.98 -15.44
C GLU A 87 -17.80 -6.10 -15.14
N ARG A 88 -17.12 -6.03 -13.98
CA ARG A 88 -16.09 -6.97 -13.55
C ARG A 88 -14.92 -7.06 -14.53
N GLN A 89 -14.57 -5.96 -15.18
CA GLN A 89 -13.49 -5.90 -16.16
C GLN A 89 -12.12 -6.20 -15.53
N ASP A 90 -11.85 -5.64 -14.35
CA ASP A 90 -10.63 -5.91 -13.58
C ASP A 90 -10.89 -5.92 -12.06
N PRO A 91 -11.28 -7.07 -11.49
CA PRO A 91 -11.44 -7.23 -10.05
C PRO A 91 -10.17 -6.93 -9.22
N ASN A 92 -8.99 -7.06 -9.81
CA ASN A 92 -7.74 -6.86 -9.09
C ASN A 92 -7.48 -5.39 -8.82
N SER A 93 -7.85 -4.49 -9.73
CA SER A 93 -7.72 -3.04 -9.51
C SER A 93 -8.55 -2.59 -8.30
N VAL A 94 -9.74 -3.17 -8.11
CA VAL A 94 -10.59 -2.93 -6.93
C VAL A 94 -9.89 -3.36 -5.64
N LEU A 95 -9.29 -4.55 -5.63
CA LEU A 95 -8.56 -5.07 -4.48
C LEU A 95 -7.33 -4.20 -4.15
N ILE A 96 -6.58 -3.77 -5.17
CA ILE A 96 -5.41 -2.90 -5.02
C ILE A 96 -5.82 -1.56 -4.39
N CYS A 97 -6.91 -0.95 -4.87
CA CYS A 97 -7.43 0.30 -4.31
C CYS A 97 -7.80 0.16 -2.83
N LEU A 98 -8.51 -0.92 -2.47
CA LEU A 98 -8.92 -1.17 -1.10
C LEU A 98 -7.71 -1.47 -0.20
N ALA A 99 -6.73 -2.23 -0.70
CA ALA A 99 -5.49 -2.47 0.01
C ALA A 99 -4.70 -1.17 0.25
N ALA A 100 -4.64 -0.29 -0.75
CA ALA A 100 -3.98 1.01 -0.63
C ALA A 100 -4.66 1.90 0.41
N LEU A 101 -6.00 1.92 0.44
CA LEU A 101 -6.75 2.64 1.45
C LEU A 101 -6.57 2.04 2.85
N ALA A 102 -6.51 0.71 2.95
CA ALA A 102 -6.28 -0.01 4.20
C ALA A 102 -4.90 0.28 4.79
N ARG A 103 -3.85 0.40 3.97
CA ARG A 103 -2.50 0.80 4.42
C ARG A 103 -2.47 2.21 5.02
N LYS A 104 -3.31 3.11 4.49
CA LYS A 104 -3.40 4.51 4.95
C LYS A 104 -4.36 4.70 6.14
N SER A 105 -5.09 3.65 6.53
CA SER A 105 -6.17 3.73 7.50
C SER A 105 -5.75 4.21 8.90
N GLU A 106 -4.66 3.66 9.41
CA GLU A 106 -4.14 3.98 10.74
C GLU A 106 -3.57 5.39 10.79
N ARG A 107 -2.79 5.80 9.77
CA ARG A 107 -2.13 7.11 9.71
C ARG A 107 -3.11 8.25 9.48
N VAL A 108 -4.08 8.07 8.59
CA VAL A 108 -4.97 9.15 8.13
C VAL A 108 -6.26 9.21 8.94
N PHE A 109 -6.84 8.06 9.29
CA PHE A 109 -8.15 7.99 9.93
C PHE A 109 -8.08 7.54 11.40
N GLY A 110 -6.89 7.24 11.92
CA GLY A 110 -6.72 6.74 13.29
C GLY A 110 -7.36 5.38 13.54
N LYS A 111 -7.73 4.65 12.47
CA LYS A 111 -8.39 3.34 12.56
C LYS A 111 -7.37 2.23 12.39
N SER A 112 -6.87 1.71 13.51
CA SER A 112 -5.95 0.57 13.53
C SER A 112 -6.65 -0.73 13.08
N GLY A 113 -5.94 -1.58 12.34
CA GLY A 113 -6.38 -2.97 12.09
C GLY A 113 -7.08 -3.25 10.75
N LEU A 114 -7.31 -2.24 9.90
CA LEU A 114 -7.91 -2.47 8.56
C LEU A 114 -6.91 -3.14 7.58
N GLY A 115 -5.61 -2.89 7.72
CA GLY A 115 -4.59 -3.44 6.83
C GLY A 115 -3.17 -3.43 7.42
N PRO A 116 -2.18 -3.99 6.68
CA PRO A 116 -0.78 -3.88 7.05
C PRO A 116 -0.37 -2.40 7.11
N LYS A 117 0.29 -1.99 8.20
CA LYS A 117 0.77 -0.62 8.37
C LYS A 117 1.83 -0.30 7.31
N GLU A 118 1.69 0.81 6.60
CA GLU A 118 2.74 1.33 5.73
C GLU A 118 4.00 1.61 6.57
N ALA A 119 5.15 1.06 6.17
CA ALA A 119 6.39 1.24 6.90
C ALA A 119 6.86 2.70 6.78
N GLU A 120 6.99 3.38 7.91
CA GLU A 120 7.58 4.70 7.96
C GLU A 120 9.10 4.55 7.90
N GLY A 121 9.72 5.05 6.83
CA GLY A 121 11.15 5.24 6.81
C GLY A 121 11.52 6.27 7.86
N ALA A 122 12.09 5.83 8.98
CA ALA A 122 12.71 6.73 9.93
C ALA A 122 13.88 7.43 9.22
N LYS A 123 13.67 8.66 8.76
CA LYS A 123 14.78 9.55 8.41
C LYS A 123 15.52 9.82 9.71
N LYS A 124 16.55 9.01 9.97
CA LYS A 124 17.45 9.23 11.09
C LYS A 124 18.30 10.42 10.71
N GLU A 125 17.92 11.61 11.16
CA GLU A 125 18.78 12.78 11.06
C GLU A 125 20.00 12.52 11.96
N TRP A 126 21.16 12.24 11.36
CA TRP A 126 22.42 12.13 12.08
C TRP A 126 22.90 13.54 12.41
N THR A 127 23.36 13.74 13.65
CA THR A 127 24.01 15.00 14.02
C THR A 127 25.27 15.21 13.18
N SER A 128 25.63 16.46 12.91
CA SER A 128 26.84 16.80 12.14
C SER A 128 28.12 16.20 12.75
N GLU A 129 28.15 16.08 14.08
CA GLU A 129 29.24 15.43 14.81
C GLU A 129 29.31 13.92 14.58
N GLN A 130 28.16 13.24 14.51
CA GLN A 130 28.09 11.80 14.17
C GLN A 130 28.47 11.53 12.70
N LEU A 131 28.10 12.41 11.77
CA LEU A 131 28.52 12.31 10.37
C LEU A 131 30.05 12.48 10.25
N ARG A 132 30.61 13.47 10.93
CA ARG A 132 32.06 13.73 10.94
C ARG A 132 32.86 12.62 11.65
N ALA A 133 32.30 12.00 12.68
CA ALA A 133 32.91 10.83 13.33
C ALA A 133 32.92 9.60 12.41
N GLY A 134 31.95 9.49 11.49
CA GLY A 134 31.91 8.44 10.47
C GLY A 134 33.01 8.59 9.40
N GLU A 135 33.39 9.82 9.04
CA GLU A 135 34.47 10.09 8.07
C GLU A 135 35.85 9.59 8.55
N ALA A 136 36.06 9.51 9.87
CA ALA A 136 37.30 8.99 10.46
C ALA A 136 37.38 7.45 10.46
N ILE A 137 36.27 6.76 10.20
CA ILE A 137 36.22 5.28 10.14
C ILE A 137 36.59 4.84 8.72
N ILE A 138 37.89 4.64 8.51
CA ILE A 138 38.42 4.08 7.26
C ILE A 138 38.08 2.58 7.24
N GLY A 139 37.13 2.18 6.41
CA GLY A 139 36.85 0.77 6.15
C GLY A 139 38.11 0.06 5.65
N LEU A 140 38.33 -1.18 6.10
CA LEU A 140 39.54 -2.00 5.90
C LEU A 140 40.00 -2.20 4.43
N GLN A 141 39.25 -1.67 3.45
CA GLN A 141 39.48 -1.82 2.02
C GLN A 141 39.64 -0.49 1.26
N MET A 142 39.70 0.67 1.93
CA MET A 142 40.00 1.95 1.25
C MET A 142 41.52 2.08 0.98
N GLY A 143 42.05 1.16 0.18
CA GLY A 143 43.36 1.26 -0.43
C GLY A 143 43.27 2.06 -1.73
N SER A 144 44.04 3.13 -1.86
CA SER A 144 44.18 3.87 -3.11
C SER A 144 44.78 2.96 -4.19
N ASN A 145 44.08 2.76 -5.31
CA ASN A 145 44.59 1.97 -6.44
C ASN A 145 45.73 2.66 -7.21
N LYS A 146 46.08 3.90 -6.84
CA LYS A 146 46.97 4.78 -7.61
C LYS A 146 48.46 4.49 -7.44
N GLY A 147 48.84 3.50 -6.63
CA GLY A 147 50.24 3.15 -6.35
C GLY A 147 50.62 1.69 -6.56
N ALA A 148 49.67 0.79 -6.81
CA ALA A 148 49.98 -0.62 -7.05
C ALA A 148 50.33 -0.84 -8.53
N ASN A 149 51.50 -0.38 -8.96
CA ASN A 149 52.07 -0.93 -10.19
C ASN A 149 52.63 -2.33 -9.87
N GLN A 150 52.36 -3.30 -10.75
CA GLN A 150 52.88 -4.65 -10.64
C GLN A 150 54.34 -4.70 -11.14
N SER A 151 55.17 -3.75 -10.73
CA SER A 151 56.58 -3.71 -11.14
C SER A 151 57.40 -4.46 -10.11
N GLY A 152 57.63 -5.76 -10.34
CA GLY A 152 58.56 -6.58 -9.54
C GLY A 152 58.04 -7.93 -9.06
N MET A 153 56.82 -8.36 -9.42
CA MET A 153 56.37 -9.71 -9.13
C MET A 153 57.06 -10.73 -10.06
N ILE A 154 58.18 -11.30 -9.62
CA ILE A 154 58.80 -12.47 -10.27
C ILE A 154 58.07 -13.72 -9.77
N MET A 155 57.07 -14.18 -10.52
CA MET A 155 56.33 -15.40 -10.21
C MET A 155 57.03 -16.60 -10.84
N GLY A 156 57.98 -17.18 -10.11
CA GLY A 156 58.64 -18.43 -10.50
C GLY A 156 60.15 -18.41 -10.26
N ASN A 157 60.57 -18.41 -9.00
CA ASN A 157 61.92 -18.90 -8.68
C ASN A 157 61.81 -20.39 -8.36
N THR A 158 62.04 -21.25 -9.35
CA THR A 158 62.17 -22.70 -9.15
C THR A 158 63.35 -22.96 -8.24
N ARG A 159 63.10 -23.63 -7.12
CA ARG A 159 64.16 -24.15 -6.24
C ARG A 159 64.84 -25.31 -6.96
N HIS A 160 66.15 -25.18 -7.20
CA HIS A 160 66.98 -26.30 -7.67
C HIS A 160 67.03 -27.40 -6.60
N MET A 161 67.08 -28.67 -7.06
CA MET A 161 67.30 -29.85 -6.21
C MET A 161 68.76 -29.95 -5.78
#